data_AF-A0A3D3BE00-F1
#
_entry.id   AF-A0A3D3BE00-F1
#
_cell.length_a   1.000
_cell.length_b   1.000
_cell.length_c   1.000
_cell.angle_alpha   90.00
_cell.angle_beta   90.00
_cell.angle_gamma   90.00
#
_symmetry.space_group_name_H-M   'P 1'
#
loop_
_entity.id
_entity.type
_entity.pdbx_description
1 polymer ?
#
loop_
_entity_poly.entity_id
_entity_poly.type
_entity_poly.pdbx_seq_one_letter_code
_entity_poly.pdbx_strand_id
1 'polypeptide(L)' 'MSQVRNEQKKLLANALDRASTACFTVGIATPVAGYLYNIGNFGAAITGGRLMVGIGLWLFSAIALHLMGRRVLKGLVL' A
#
# COMPACT_ATOMS: atom_id res chain seq x y z
N MET A 1 -28.63 -13.45 -8.70
CA MET A 1 -27.93 -13.02 -7.45
C MET A 1 -26.42 -13.24 -7.47
N SER A 2 -25.85 -14.22 -8.19
CA SER A 2 -24.39 -14.46 -8.25
C SER A 2 -23.60 -13.32 -8.91
N GLN A 3 -24.16 -12.69 -9.96
CA GLN A 3 -23.52 -11.61 -10.71
C GLN A 3 -23.22 -10.37 -9.85
N VAL A 4 -24.20 -9.87 -9.10
CA VAL A 4 -24.02 -8.70 -8.19
C VAL A 4 -22.94 -8.98 -7.15
N ARG A 5 -22.92 -10.19 -6.57
CA ARG A 5 -21.91 -10.60 -5.60
C ARG A 5 -20.51 -10.68 -6.21
N ASN A 6 -20.38 -11.08 -7.47
CA ASN A 6 -19.09 -11.07 -8.17
C ASN A 6 -18.60 -9.64 -8.44
N GLU A 7 -19.47 -8.74 -8.88
CA GLU A 7 -19.12 -7.33 -9.06
C GLU A 7 -18.69 -6.65 -7.75
N GLN A 8 -19.38 -6.94 -6.64
CA GLN A 8 -18.97 -6.47 -5.32
C GLN A 8 -17.58 -6.98 -4.92
N LYS A 9 -17.26 -8.25 -5.18
CA LYS A 9 -15.92 -8.81 -4.94
C LYS A 9 -14.85 -8.12 -5.79
N LYS A 10 -15.13 -7.84 -7.06
CA LYS A 10 -14.20 -7.11 -7.95
C LYS A 10 -13.94 -5.69 -7.43
N LEU A 11 -15.00 -4.97 -7.05
CA LEU A 11 -14.88 -3.63 -6.46
C LEU A 11 -14.04 -3.64 -5.18
N LEU A 12 -14.27 -4.60 -4.29
CA LEU A 12 -13.49 -4.73 -3.05
C LEU A 12 -12.02 -5.07 -3.35
N ALA A 13 -11.75 -6.02 -4.24
CA ALA A 13 -10.38 -6.36 -4.61
C ALA A 13 -9.63 -5.17 -5.22
N ASN A 14 -10.30 -4.39 -6.06
CA ASN A 14 -9.74 -3.17 -6.64
C ASN A 14 -9.48 -2.09 -5.58
N ALA A 15 -10.38 -1.93 -4.60
CA ALA A 15 -10.17 -0.98 -3.50
C ALA A 15 -8.94 -1.36 -2.65
N LEU A 16 -8.76 -2.65 -2.34
CA LEU A 16 -7.60 -3.16 -1.61
C LEU A 16 -6.29 -2.94 -2.38
N ASP A 17 -6.30 -3.16 -3.70
CA ASP A 17 -5.13 -2.95 -4.54
C ASP A 17 -4.75 -1.46 -4.66
N ARG A 18 -5.75 -0.58 -4.80
CA ARG A 18 -5.52 0.88 -4.76
C ARG A 18 -4.98 1.34 -3.41
N ALA A 19 -5.48 0.78 -2.31
CA ALA A 19 -4.97 1.06 -0.97
C ALA A 19 -3.52 0.60 -0.81
N SER A 20 -3.15 -0.58 -1.32
CA SER A 20 -1.77 -1.06 -1.38
C SER A 20 -0.85 -0.08 -2.13
N THR A 21 -1.29 0.37 -3.30
CA THR A 21 -0.53 1.33 -4.11
C THR A 21 -0.36 2.66 -3.38
N ALA A 22 -1.41 3.15 -2.69
CA ALA A 22 -1.34 4.36 -1.88
C ALA A 22 -0.39 4.21 -0.69
N CYS A 23 -0.34 3.03 -0.04
CA CYS A 23 0.63 2.74 1.01
C CYS A 23 2.06 2.85 0.50
N PHE A 24 2.32 2.36 -0.72
CA PHE A 24 3.63 2.47 -1.34
C PHE A 24 3.99 3.94 -1.67
N THR A 25 3.10 4.67 -2.34
CA THR A 25 3.42 6.04 -2.77
C THR A 25 3.54 7.01 -1.60
N VAL A 26 2.57 7.00 -0.67
CA VAL A 26 2.53 7.93 0.47
C VAL A 26 3.48 7.50 1.58
N GLY A 27 3.57 6.20 1.85
CA GLY A 27 4.35 5.65 2.97
C GLY A 27 5.83 5.41 2.68
N ILE A 28 6.21 5.32 1.40
CA ILE A 28 7.60 5.00 1.00
C ILE A 28 8.14 6.04 0.04
N ALA A 29 7.53 6.20 -1.15
CA ALA A 29 8.10 7.05 -2.18
C ALA A 29 8.23 8.50 -1.72
N THR A 30 7.18 9.06 -1.08
CA THR A 30 7.20 10.43 -0.57
C THR A 30 8.24 10.66 0.53
N PRO A 31 8.31 9.86 1.62
CA PRO A 31 9.36 10.01 2.64
C PRO A 31 10.77 9.80 2.11
N VAL A 32 10.98 8.85 1.19
CA VAL A 32 12.29 8.61 0.56
C VAL A 32 12.71 9.83 -0.24
N ALA A 33 11.82 10.39 -1.08
CA ALA A 33 12.11 11.61 -1.82
C ALA A 33 12.40 12.79 -0.87
N GLY A 34 11.59 12.96 0.17
CA GLY A 34 11.80 14.00 1.19
C GLY A 34 13.15 13.88 1.88
N TYR A 35 13.60 12.65 2.16
CA TYR A 35 14.91 12.38 2.77
C TYR A 35 16.06 12.63 1.79
N LEU A 36 15.98 12.11 0.57
CA LEU A 36 17.03 12.24 -0.46
C LEU A 36 17.25 13.69 -0.88
N TYR A 37 16.16 14.45 -1.04
CA TYR A 37 16.23 15.86 -1.44
C TYR A 37 16.28 16.81 -0.24
N ASN A 38 16.34 16.27 0.98
CA ASN A 38 16.33 17.01 2.25
C ASN A 38 15.24 18.12 2.32
N ILE A 39 14.05 17.83 1.79
CA ILE A 39 12.92 18.77 1.75
C ILE A 39 12.54 19.13 3.19
N GLY A 40 12.50 20.43 3.52
CA GLY A 40 12.16 20.88 4.86
C GLY A 40 13.12 20.39 5.96
N ASN A 41 14.38 20.13 5.61
CA ASN A 41 15.41 19.61 6.52
C ASN A 41 15.10 18.21 7.09
N PHE A 42 14.34 17.40 6.34
CA PHE A 42 13.87 16.08 6.77
C PHE A 42 15.01 15.10 7.11
N GLY A 43 16.14 15.18 6.41
CA GLY A 43 17.31 14.34 6.66
C GLY A 43 18.00 14.61 8.01
N ALA A 44 17.83 15.81 8.57
CA ALA A 44 18.28 16.13 9.93
C ALA A 44 17.21 15.81 11.00
N ALA A 45 15.93 15.85 10.62
CA ALA A 45 14.80 15.59 11.52
C ALA A 45 14.58 14.10 11.83
N ILE A 46 14.92 13.21 10.87
CA ILE A 46 14.73 11.76 10.99
C ILE A 46 16.06 11.03 10.77
N THR A 47 16.34 10.04 11.62
CA THR A 47 17.50 9.17 11.42
C THR A 47 17.21 8.14 10.33
N GLY A 48 18.22 7.77 9.54
CA GLY A 48 18.07 6.75 8.49
C GLY A 48 17.47 5.42 9.00
N GLY A 49 17.82 5.01 10.23
CA GLY A 49 17.23 3.82 10.86
C GLY A 49 15.72 3.92 11.08
N ARG A 50 15.22 5.07 11.55
CA ARG A 50 13.77 5.30 11.70
C ARG A 50 13.05 5.30 10.35
N LEU A 51 13.67 5.89 9.32
CA LEU A 51 13.14 5.86 7.96
C LEU A 51 13.01 4.42 7.43
N MET A 52 14.04 3.59 7.62
CA MET A 52 14.02 2.19 7.17
C MET A 52 12.94 1.36 7.86
N VAL A 53 12.72 1.56 9.18
CA VAL A 53 11.62 0.90 9.90
C VAL A 53 10.26 1.34 9.34
N GLY A 54 10.08 2.64 9.09
CA GLY A 54 8.86 3.16 8.47
C GLY A 54 8.60 2.54 7.11
N ILE A 55 9.61 2.51 6.24
CA ILE A 55 9.53 1.86 4.92
C ILE A 55 9.15 0.39 5.05
N GLY A 56 9.76 -0.34 5.99
CA GLY A 56 9.46 -1.75 6.23
C GLY A 56 7.99 -1.98 6.62
N LEU A 57 7.45 -1.16 7.53
CA LEU A 57 6.04 -1.24 7.95
C LEU A 57 5.07 -0.93 6.81
N TRP A 58 5.37 0.11 6.02
CA TRP A 58 4.54 0.48 4.87
C TRP A 58 4.61 -0.55 3.74
N LEU A 59 5.79 -1.13 3.46
CA LEU A 59 5.94 -2.24 2.51
C LEU A 59 5.15 -3.46 2.95
N PHE A 60 5.26 -3.85 4.22
CA PHE A 60 4.50 -4.96 4.77
C PHE A 60 2.99 -4.74 4.60
N SER A 61 2.51 -3.53 4.91
CA SER A 61 1.11 -3.15 4.79
C SER A 61 0.63 -3.20 3.33
N ALA A 62 1.43 -2.67 2.38
CA ALA A 62 1.13 -2.73 0.95
C ALA A 62 1.03 -4.19 0.46
N ILE A 63 2.02 -5.02 0.78
CA ILE A 63 2.03 -6.45 0.40
C ILE A 63 0.80 -7.18 0.99
N ALA A 64 0.49 -6.94 2.27
CA ALA A 64 -0.66 -7.55 2.92
C ALA A 64 -1.98 -7.19 2.22
N LEU A 65 -2.19 -5.92 1.91
CA LEU A 65 -3.37 -5.42 1.20
C LEU A 65 -3.48 -5.98 -0.22
N HIS A 66 -2.37 -6.01 -0.96
CA HIS A 66 -2.33 -6.59 -2.30
C HIS A 66 -2.69 -8.09 -2.27
N LEU A 67 -2.12 -8.85 -1.34
CA LEU A 67 -2.45 -10.28 -1.16
C LEU A 67 -3.91 -10.49 -0.75
N MET A 68 -4.47 -9.62 0.09
CA MET A 68 -5.90 -9.65 0.41
C MET A 68 -6.77 -9.42 -0.83
N GLY A 69 -6.45 -8.42 -1.66
CA GLY A 69 -7.13 -8.19 -2.94
C GLY A 69 -7.11 -9.41 -3.85
N ARG A 70 -5.94 -10.06 -3.99
CA ARG A 70 -5.81 -11.32 -4.74
C ARG A 70 -6.66 -12.46 -4.16
N ARG A 71 -6.76 -12.57 -2.83
CA ARG A 71 -7.62 -13.59 -2.19
C ARG A 71 -9.11 -13.33 -2.45
N VAL A 72 -9.55 -12.06 -2.43
CA VAL A 72 -10.94 -11.69 -2.75
C VAL A 72 -11.29 -12.10 -4.19
N LEU A 73 -10.39 -11.86 -5.14
CA LEU A 73 -10.56 -12.28 -6.54
C LEU A 73 -10.59 -13.81 -6.73
N LYS A 74 -9.75 -14.56 -6.00
CA LYS A 74 -9.74 -16.04 -6.07
C LYS A 74 -11.07 -16.67 -5.62
N GLY A 75 -11.91 -15.95 -4.89
CA GLY A 75 -13.22 -16.43 -4.44
C GLY A 75 -14.37 -16.19 -5.45
N LEU A 76 -14.10 -15.80 -6.69
CA LEU A 76 -15.12 -15.63 -7.73
C LEU A 76 -15.74 -16.98 -8.11
N VAL A 77 -17.08 -17.03 -8.23
CA VAL A 77 -17.81 -18.21 -8.69
C VAL A 77 -18.27 -17.94 -10.13
N LEU A 78 -17.86 -18.79 -11.07
CA LEU A 78 -18.23 -18.72 -12.49
C LEU A 78 -19.72 -19.02 -12.69
#